data_AF-A0A7C1GQ50-F1
#
_entry.id   AF-A0A7C1GQ50-F1
#
_cell.length_a   1.000
_cell.length_b   1.000
_cell.length_c   1.000
_cell.angle_alpha   90.00
_cell.angle_beta   90.00
_cell.angle_gamma   90.00
#
_symmetry.space_group_name_H-M   'P 1'
#
loop_
_entity.id
_entity.type
_entity.pdbx_description
1 polymer ?
#
loop_
_entity_poly.entity_id
_entity_poly.type
_entity_poly.pdbx_seq_one_letter_code
_entity_poly.pdbx_strand_id
1 'polypeptide(L)' 'MAKTCKWYVVCPMKRFYEEGKLDEKWIRKYCMGDYKSCVRYQMEEKGIPHPDNMLPDGSIDENLK' A
#
# COMPACT_ATOMS: atom_id res chain seq x y z
N MET A 1 -7.07 -8.20 -16.76
CA MET A 1 -6.22 -8.91 -15.77
C MET A 1 -5.93 -7.94 -14.65
N ALA A 2 -6.51 -8.17 -13.47
CA ALA A 2 -6.11 -7.47 -12.25
C ALA A 2 -4.65 -7.85 -11.98
N LYS A 3 -3.73 -6.89 -12.13
CA LYS A 3 -2.30 -7.13 -11.91
C LYS A 3 -2.03 -6.80 -10.45
N THR A 4 -1.54 -7.79 -9.70
CA THR A 4 -1.05 -7.55 -8.35
C THR A 4 0.16 -6.62 -8.40
N CYS A 5 0.23 -5.66 -7.47
CA CYS A 5 1.38 -4.79 -7.30
C CYS A 5 2.65 -5.63 -7.09
N LYS A 6 3.72 -5.33 -7.84
CA LYS A 6 5.00 -6.04 -7.78
C LYS A 6 5.64 -6.02 -6.38
N TRP A 7 5.38 -4.98 -5.59
CA TRP A 7 5.90 -4.85 -4.22
C TRP A 7 4.95 -5.35 -3.14
N TYR A 8 3.79 -5.91 -3.50
CA TYR A 8 2.78 -6.33 -2.51
C TYR A 8 3.35 -7.28 -1.44
N VAL A 9 4.26 -8.16 -1.83
CA VAL A 9 4.87 -9.16 -0.93
C VAL A 9 5.75 -8.56 0.16
N VAL A 10 6.32 -7.36 -0.05
CA VAL A 10 7.19 -6.65 0.90
C VAL A 10 6.56 -5.37 1.46
N CYS A 11 5.45 -4.91 0.87
CA CYS A 11 4.79 -3.68 1.26
C CYS A 11 4.12 -3.83 2.66
N PRO A 12 4.32 -2.88 3.59
CA PRO A 12 3.68 -2.88 4.90
C PRO A 12 2.15 -3.00 4.86
N MET A 13 1.52 -2.57 3.77
CA MET A 13 0.07 -2.70 3.58
C MET A 13 -0.41 -4.15 3.66
N LYS A 14 0.37 -5.10 3.13
CA LYS A 14 0.06 -6.53 3.25
C LYS A 14 0.10 -6.95 4.72
N ARG A 15 1.16 -6.59 5.43
CA ARG A 15 1.35 -6.90 6.86
C ARG A 15 0.19 -6.35 7.70
N PHE A 16 -0.14 -5.07 7.55
CA PHE A 16 -1.24 -4.45 8.30
C PHE A 16 -2.60 -5.06 8.00
N TYR A 17 -2.84 -5.47 6.75
CA TYR A 17 -4.07 -6.20 6.40
C TYR A 17 -4.12 -7.59 7.05
N GLU A 18 -3.02 -8.35 7.00
CA GLU A 18 -2.91 -9.66 7.65
C GLU A 18 -3.03 -9.56 9.18
N GLU A 19 -2.57 -8.46 9.79
CA GLU A 19 -2.76 -8.14 11.21
C GLU A 19 -4.18 -7.64 11.54
N GLY A 20 -5.06 -7.44 10.56
CA GLY A 20 -6.41 -6.90 10.75
C GLY A 20 -6.47 -5.40 11.07
N LYS A 21 -5.34 -4.69 10.96
CA LYS A 21 -5.22 -3.24 11.21
C LYS A 21 -5.64 -2.40 10.00
N LEU A 22 -5.59 -2.97 8.79
CA LEU A 22 -5.92 -2.28 7.55
C LEU A 22 -7.12 -2.95 6.86
N ASP A 23 -8.09 -2.14 6.47
CA ASP A 23 -9.29 -2.62 5.76
C ASP A 23 -8.96 -3.21 4.37
N GLU A 24 -9.61 -4.33 4.04
CA GLU A 24 -9.43 -5.05 2.77
C GLU A 24 -9.64 -4.19 1.53
N LYS A 25 -10.47 -3.14 1.61
CA LYS A 25 -10.72 -2.21 0.51
C LYS A 25 -9.43 -1.62 -0.05
N TRP A 26 -8.43 -1.38 0.80
CA TRP A 26 -7.14 -0.84 0.39
C TRP A 26 -6.36 -1.85 -0.46
N ILE A 27 -6.37 -3.11 -0.04
CA ILE A 27 -5.73 -4.20 -0.78
C ILE A 27 -6.42 -4.42 -2.12
N ARG A 28 -7.75 -4.54 -2.13
CA ARG A 28 -8.50 -4.78 -3.38
C ARG A 28 -8.40 -3.62 -4.36
N LYS A 29 -8.53 -2.37 -3.87
CA LYS A 29 -8.53 -1.18 -4.73
C LYS A 29 -7.14 -0.87 -5.30
N TYR A 30 -6.10 -0.98 -4.47
CA TYR A 30 -4.73 -0.59 -4.87
C TYR A 30 -3.85 -1.80 -5.13
N CYS A 31 -3.63 -2.68 -4.15
CA CYS A 31 -2.65 -3.77 -4.29
C CYS A 31 -3.02 -4.82 -5.33
N MET A 32 -4.29 -5.19 -5.44
CA MET A 32 -4.83 -6.13 -6.43
C MET A 32 -5.67 -5.43 -7.50
N GLY A 33 -5.74 -4.11 -7.48
CA GLY A 33 -6.51 -3.29 -8.40
C GLY A 33 -5.60 -2.35 -9.19
N ASP A 34 -5.86 -1.05 -9.09
CA ASP A 34 -5.06 -0.03 -9.76
C ASP A 34 -3.89 0.43 -8.87
N TYR A 35 -2.86 -0.42 -8.77
CA TYR A 35 -1.66 -0.08 -7.98
C TYR A 35 -0.89 1.12 -8.53
N LYS A 36 -1.10 1.52 -9.79
CA LYS A 36 -0.44 2.71 -10.36
C LYS A 36 -0.99 4.01 -9.76
N SER A 37 -2.23 3.99 -9.27
CA SER A 37 -2.82 5.08 -8.51
C SER A 37 -2.34 5.17 -7.05
N CYS A 38 -1.61 4.17 -6.57
CA CYS A 38 -1.05 4.17 -5.21
C CYS A 38 0.13 5.15 -5.11
N VAL A 39 0.05 6.12 -4.19
CA VAL A 39 1.10 7.12 -3.97
C VAL A 39 2.42 6.46 -3.57
N ARG A 40 2.34 5.41 -2.72
CA ARG A 40 3.52 4.63 -2.32
C ARG A 40 4.21 4.00 -3.52
N TYR A 41 3.44 3.39 -4.43
CA TYR A 41 3.99 2.81 -5.66
C TYR A 41 4.76 3.86 -6.49
N GLN A 42 4.17 5.05 -6.64
CA GLN A 42 4.80 6.14 -7.40
C GLN A 42 6.07 6.67 -6.73
N MET A 43 6.13 6.66 -5.40
CA MET A 43 7.32 7.05 -4.63
C MET A 43 8.44 6.01 -4.75
N GLU A 44 8.11 4.71 -4.63
CA GLU A 44 9.05 3.60 -4.81
C GLU A 44 9.67 3.61 -6.22
N GLU A 45 8.88 3.86 -7.28
CA GLU A 45 9.38 4.00 -8.65
C GLU A 45 10.35 5.18 -8.82
N LYS A 46 10.21 6.22 -7.97
CA LYS A 46 11.07 7.41 -7.97
C LYS A 46 12.24 7.30 -6.99
N GLY A 47 12.31 6.22 -6.20
CA GLY A 47 13.30 6.08 -5.12
C GLY A 47 13.13 7.10 -3.99
N ILE A 48 11.91 7.61 -3.77
CA ILE A 48 11.62 8.57 -2.70
C ILE A 48 11.23 7.79 -1.45
N PRO A 49 11.93 7.98 -0.31
CA PRO A 49 11.57 7.32 0.93
C PRO A 49 10.22 7.83 1.46
N HIS A 50 9.45 6.92 2.04
CA HIS A 50 8.18 7.21 2.69
C HIS A 50 7.99 6.32 3.94
N PRO A 51 7.24 6.78 4.94
CA PRO A 51 7.03 6.01 6.17
C PRO A 51 6.08 4.82 5.94
N ASP A 52 6.24 3.78 6.76
CA ASP A 52 5.45 2.55 6.62
C ASP A 52 3.97 2.75 6.89
N ASN A 53 3.60 3.71 7.72
CA ASN A 53 2.23 4.03 8.08
C ASN A 53 1.53 4.98 7.09
N MET A 54 2.16 5.28 5.96
CA MET A 54 1.51 5.97 4.84
C MET A 54 0.53 5.04 4.13
N LEU A 55 -0.71 5.46 3.94
CA LEU A 55 -1.72 4.73 3.19
C LEU A 55 -1.52 4.86 1.67
N PRO A 56 -2.18 4.02 0.85
CA PRO A 56 -2.07 4.06 -0.60
C PRO A 56 -2.48 5.40 -1.25
N ASP A 57 -3.30 6.20 -0.59
CA ASP A 57 -3.70 7.54 -1.05
C ASP A 57 -2.73 8.66 -0.63
N GLY A 58 -1.70 8.33 0.14
CA GLY A 58 -0.69 9.27 0.63
C GLY A 58 -0.99 9.88 2.00
N SER A 59 -2.13 9.58 2.61
CA SER A 59 -2.43 9.98 3.99
C SER A 59 -1.58 9.17 4.99
N ILE A 60 -1.30 9.73 6.16
CA ILE A 60 -0.57 9.03 7.24
C ILE A 60 -1.59 8.57 8.28
N ASP A 61 -1.59 7.28 8.60
CA ASP A 61 -2.39 6.74 9.70
C ASP A 61 -1.49 6.42 10.89
N GLU A 62 -1.55 7.24 11.94
CA GLU A 62 -0.72 7.07 13.13
C GLU A 62 -1.08 5.82 13.97
N ASN A 63 -2.21 5.17 13.68
CA ASN A 63 -2.61 3.92 14.33
C ASN A 63 -1.92 2.69 13.73
N LEU A 64 -1.32 2.83 12.55
CA LEU A 64 -0.56 1.75 11.90
C LEU A 64 0.89 1.76 12.39
N LYS A 65 1.21 0.85 13.33
CA LYS A 65 2.55 0.60 13.87
C LYS A 65 2.88 -0.88 13.82
#